data_AF-E0NIC1-F1
#
_entry.id   AF-E0NIC1-F1
#
_cell.length_a   1.000
_cell.length_b   1.000
_cell.length_c   1.000
_cell.angle_alpha   90.00
_cell.angle_beta   90.00
_cell.angle_gamma   90.00
#
_symmetry.space_group_name_H-M   'P 1'
#
loop_
_entity.id
_entity.type
_entity.pdbx_description
1 polymer ?
#
loop_
_entity_poly.entity_id
_entity_poly.type
_entity_poly.pdbx_seq_one_letter_code
_entity_poly.pdbx_strand_id
1 'polypeptide(L)'
;MRWKSQIGLILVVILTGLLVVGLVQHDDVIYRTPLGRIERATNLKKVPQTDNFNNHDYRAKQRLQIKILNGKHRGQTVSVKNEYSGSQATDLKYRPGQTVLLHFNGTGQRVKGATILDLKRDVAITILVVIAVGLLILMRRTGIHAIVSVLLNMVLFFIAVEIDVQESGYAVLAIFSVVAVLFSAITLALVLGWNKKMMVSLLTTLAGTFSAMLIGGLVFSLTGNGGLHFETMEYVTQNPEPLFLAETVLGSLGAVMDESTDIIVSLAKLRKENPQISMKQLWISGRNIGKTIMGPLLNVLFMIFMADTFSMMVLYLRNGNSWQYAFEMNMQLGFVQSLISGIGIVLTVPIASWLTGVFFKNKGVPTNG
;
A
#
# COMPACT_ATOMS: atom_id res chain seq x y z
N MET A 1 -3.82 35.73 -16.77
CA MET A 1 -3.04 35.68 -15.50
C MET A 1 -2.86 34.27 -14.90
N ARG A 2 -3.79 33.31 -15.05
CA ARG A 2 -3.69 31.99 -14.39
C ARG A 2 -2.56 31.07 -14.92
N TRP A 3 -2.18 31.19 -16.19
CA TRP A 3 -1.19 30.33 -16.83
C TRP A 3 0.27 30.62 -16.38
N LYS A 4 0.64 31.90 -16.25
CA LYS A 4 1.97 32.31 -15.71
C LYS A 4 2.15 31.84 -14.26
N SER A 5 1.09 31.88 -13.44
CA SER A 5 1.11 31.37 -12.06
C SER A 5 1.25 29.84 -11.99
N GLN A 6 0.70 29.10 -12.95
CA GLN A 6 0.88 27.64 -13.02
C GLN A 6 2.29 27.27 -13.47
N ILE A 7 2.86 27.96 -14.46
CA ILE A 7 4.25 27.73 -14.89
C ILE A 7 5.23 28.02 -13.74
N GLY A 8 5.01 29.11 -13.01
CA GLY A 8 5.80 29.43 -11.81
C GLY A 8 5.74 28.32 -10.75
N LEU A 9 4.55 27.79 -10.46
CA LEU A 9 4.38 26.69 -9.52
C LEU A 9 5.11 25.41 -9.98
N ILE A 10 5.02 25.07 -11.27
CA ILE A 10 5.71 23.91 -11.83
C ILE A 10 7.23 24.04 -11.68
N LEU A 11 7.79 25.21 -12.01
CA LEU A 11 9.22 25.47 -11.87
C LEU A 11 9.66 25.35 -10.40
N VAL A 12 8.88 25.91 -9.47
CA VAL A 12 9.17 25.80 -8.02
C VAL A 12 9.15 24.34 -7.57
N VAL A 13 8.16 23.54 -7.98
CA VAL A 13 8.08 22.12 -7.63
C VAL A 13 9.28 21.34 -8.18
N ILE A 14 9.66 21.57 -9.44
CA ILE A 14 10.82 20.91 -10.05
C ILE A 14 12.12 21.30 -9.33
N LEU A 15 12.35 22.59 -9.11
CA LEU A 15 13.56 23.08 -8.44
C LEU A 15 13.66 22.57 -7.00
N THR A 16 12.55 22.59 -6.26
CA THR A 16 12.50 22.06 -4.89
C THR A 16 12.72 20.55 -4.90
N GLY A 17 12.14 19.83 -5.86
CA GLY A 17 12.34 18.39 -6.01
C GLY A 17 13.79 18.02 -6.29
N LEU A 18 14.44 18.72 -7.23
CA LEU A 18 15.87 18.52 -7.53
C LEU A 18 16.75 18.84 -6.33
N LEU A 19 16.42 19.89 -5.56
CA LEU A 19 17.12 20.22 -4.33
C LEU A 19 16.99 19.10 -3.29
N VAL A 20 15.78 18.60 -3.04
CA VAL A 20 15.53 17.51 -2.08
C VAL A 20 16.29 16.24 -2.48
N VAL A 21 16.23 15.85 -3.75
CA VAL A 21 16.98 14.68 -4.26
C VAL A 21 18.49 14.89 -4.11
N GLY A 22 19.00 16.08 -4.42
CA GLY A 22 20.41 16.43 -4.26
C GLY A 22 20.88 16.37 -2.79
N LEU A 23 20.02 16.79 -1.86
CA LEU A 23 20.28 16.70 -0.42
C LEU A 23 20.33 15.24 0.05
N VAL A 24 19.33 14.41 -0.28
CA VAL A 24 19.30 12.98 0.09
C VAL A 24 20.46 12.20 -0.55
N GLN A 25 20.91 12.60 -1.74
CA GLN A 25 22.07 11.96 -2.36
C GLN A 25 23.38 12.20 -1.57
N HIS A 26 23.48 13.31 -0.83
CA HIS A 26 24.71 13.75 -0.13
C HIS A 26 24.53 13.86 1.39
N ASP A 27 23.48 13.28 1.96
CA ASP A 27 23.18 13.33 3.39
C ASP A 27 24.01 12.34 4.23
N ASP A 28 25.18 11.92 3.73
CA ASP A 28 26.04 10.91 4.36
C ASP A 28 26.35 11.24 5.84
N VAL A 29 26.41 12.52 6.17
CA VAL A 29 26.71 13.04 7.52
C VAL A 29 25.57 12.82 8.51
N ILE A 30 24.32 12.74 8.04
CA ILE A 30 23.12 12.58 8.88
C ILE A 30 22.95 11.10 9.30
N TYR A 31 23.47 10.17 8.50
CA TYR A 31 23.40 8.75 8.77
C TYR A 31 24.16 8.35 10.04
N ARG A 32 23.47 7.67 10.96
CA ARG A 32 24.09 7.02 12.13
C ARG A 32 24.82 5.73 11.77
N THR A 33 24.31 5.01 10.78
CA THR A 33 24.94 3.79 10.25
C THR A 33 26.11 4.18 9.33
N PRO A 34 27.27 3.51 9.44
CA PRO A 34 28.38 3.74 8.53
C PRO A 34 28.01 3.50 7.07
N LEU A 35 28.42 4.41 6.20
CA LEU A 35 28.22 4.38 4.76
C LEU A 35 29.55 4.24 4.04
N GLY A 36 29.55 3.51 2.93
CA GLY A 36 30.71 3.38 2.07
C GLY A 36 30.34 3.36 0.59
N ARG A 37 31.19 3.95 -0.26
CA ARG A 37 31.06 3.89 -1.71
C ARG A 37 32.00 2.84 -2.29
N ILE A 38 31.47 1.94 -3.12
CA ILE A 38 32.27 0.93 -3.79
C ILE A 38 33.08 1.60 -4.91
N GLU A 39 34.40 1.64 -4.76
CA GLU A 39 35.31 2.19 -5.77
C GLU A 39 35.69 1.13 -6.81
N ARG A 40 35.89 -0.11 -6.37
CA ARG A 40 36.28 -1.22 -7.24
C ARG A 40 35.61 -2.51 -6.81
N ALA A 41 35.16 -3.28 -7.80
CA ALA A 41 34.58 -4.60 -7.61
C ALA A 41 35.30 -5.62 -8.50
N THR A 42 35.95 -6.61 -7.90
CA THR A 42 36.66 -7.68 -8.60
C THR A 42 35.91 -8.99 -8.41
N ASN A 43 35.35 -9.54 -9.49
CA ASN A 43 34.63 -10.81 -9.46
C ASN A 43 35.64 -11.96 -9.58
N LEU A 44 35.46 -13.00 -8.78
CA LEU A 44 36.23 -14.23 -8.81
C LEU A 44 35.50 -15.29 -9.64
N LYS A 45 36.09 -16.49 -9.74
CA LYS A 45 35.57 -17.61 -10.53
C LYS A 45 34.13 -17.97 -10.11
N LYS A 46 33.28 -18.22 -11.12
CA LYS A 46 31.93 -18.74 -10.94
C LYS A 46 31.98 -20.25 -10.71
N VAL A 47 31.14 -20.74 -9.82
CA VAL A 47 30.94 -22.15 -9.51
C VAL A 47 29.49 -22.50 -9.86
N PRO A 48 29.22 -23.32 -10.87
CA PRO A 48 27.84 -23.71 -11.22
C PRO A 48 27.18 -24.48 -10.07
N GLN A 49 25.87 -24.32 -9.94
CA GLN A 49 25.03 -25.05 -8.98
C GLN A 49 23.74 -25.47 -9.67
N THR A 50 23.27 -26.68 -9.38
CA THR A 50 21.98 -27.18 -9.84
C THR A 50 21.20 -27.63 -8.61
N ASP A 51 19.93 -27.23 -8.52
CA ASP A 51 19.06 -27.65 -7.42
C ASP A 51 18.40 -29.02 -7.70
N ASN A 52 17.60 -29.48 -6.74
CA ASN A 52 16.89 -30.76 -6.82
C ASN A 52 15.79 -30.79 -7.91
N PHE A 53 15.42 -29.63 -8.47
CA PHE A 53 14.42 -29.49 -9.53
C PHE A 53 15.08 -29.19 -10.90
N ASN A 54 16.39 -29.40 -11.01
CA ASN A 54 17.17 -29.15 -12.23
C ASN A 54 17.18 -27.67 -12.66
N ASN A 55 16.94 -26.74 -11.74
CA ASN A 55 17.20 -25.32 -11.97
C ASN A 55 18.70 -25.08 -11.91
N HIS A 56 19.22 -24.36 -12.91
CA HIS A 56 20.63 -24.06 -13.04
C HIS A 56 20.93 -22.63 -12.54
N ASP A 57 21.91 -22.50 -11.66
CA ASP A 57 22.44 -21.25 -11.14
C ASP A 57 23.99 -21.32 -11.03
N TYR A 58 24.62 -20.28 -10.48
CA TYR A 58 26.03 -20.29 -10.12
C TYR A 58 26.29 -19.43 -8.89
N ARG A 59 27.28 -19.79 -8.07
CA ARG A 59 27.84 -18.91 -7.03
C ARG A 59 29.12 -18.26 -7.50
N ALA A 60 29.32 -17.00 -7.12
CA ALA A 60 30.54 -16.27 -7.38
C ALA A 60 30.95 -15.48 -6.14
N LYS A 61 32.26 -15.47 -5.87
CA LYS A 61 32.84 -14.60 -4.85
C LYS A 61 33.27 -13.28 -5.47
N GLN A 62 33.18 -12.21 -4.71
CA GLN A 62 33.53 -10.87 -5.13
C GLN A 62 34.38 -10.20 -4.04
N ARG A 63 35.41 -9.46 -4.46
CA ARG A 63 36.19 -8.59 -3.56
C ARG A 63 35.90 -7.14 -3.91
N LEU A 64 35.49 -6.38 -2.90
CA LEU A 64 35.09 -4.98 -3.00
C LEU A 64 36.12 -4.11 -2.30
N GLN A 65 36.44 -2.96 -2.89
CA GLN A 65 37.18 -1.87 -2.25
C GLN A 65 36.17 -0.74 -2.00
N ILE A 66 35.98 -0.40 -0.73
CA ILE A 66 34.90 0.49 -0.29
C ILE A 66 35.51 1.65 0.47
N LYS A 67 35.26 2.88 0.00
CA LYS A 67 35.67 4.11 0.66
C LYS A 67 34.58 4.58 1.62
N ILE A 68 34.94 4.74 2.89
CA ILE A 68 34.00 5.14 3.95
C ILE A 68 33.62 6.63 3.78
N LEU A 69 32.32 6.92 3.80
CA LEU A 69 31.77 8.26 3.51
C LEU A 69 31.47 9.08 4.77
N ASN A 70 31.20 8.44 5.91
CA ASN A 70 30.78 9.12 7.15
C ASN A 70 31.45 8.52 8.42
N GLY A 71 31.24 9.18 9.56
CA GLY A 71 31.76 8.74 10.86
C GLY A 71 33.28 8.92 11.06
N LYS A 72 33.81 8.28 12.11
CA LYS A 72 35.21 8.43 12.58
C LYS A 72 36.26 7.92 11.59
N HIS A 73 35.88 7.02 10.68
CA HIS A 73 36.78 6.40 9.71
C HIS A 73 36.58 6.96 8.29
N ARG A 74 35.92 8.11 8.14
CA ARG A 74 35.67 8.77 6.86
C ARG A 74 36.96 8.92 6.03
N GLY A 75 36.87 8.58 4.75
CA GLY A 75 37.97 8.65 3.80
C GLY A 75 38.89 7.43 3.77
N GLN A 76 38.80 6.51 4.74
CA GLN A 76 39.55 5.25 4.71
C GLN A 76 38.91 4.26 3.73
N THR A 77 39.74 3.44 3.09
CA THR A 77 39.27 2.36 2.20
C THR A 77 39.40 1.01 2.91
N VAL A 78 38.34 0.22 2.87
CA VAL A 78 38.29 -1.14 3.43
C VAL A 78 38.01 -2.15 2.33
N SER A 79 38.65 -3.31 2.41
CA SER A 79 38.37 -4.42 1.51
C SER A 79 37.36 -5.38 2.12
N VAL A 80 36.25 -5.61 1.41
CA VAL A 80 35.16 -6.50 1.84
C VAL A 80 35.01 -7.65 0.85
N LYS A 81 34.75 -8.85 1.36
CA LYS A 81 34.42 -10.02 0.55
C LYS A 81 32.90 -10.16 0.52
N ASN A 82 32.35 -10.39 -0.66
CA ASN A 82 30.94 -10.69 -0.90
C ASN A 82 30.83 -12.03 -1.63
N GLU A 83 29.73 -12.74 -1.44
CA GLU A 83 29.38 -13.95 -2.17
C GLU A 83 27.95 -13.79 -2.67
N TYR A 84 27.71 -14.12 -3.93
CA TYR A 84 26.41 -13.94 -4.56
C TYR A 84 26.13 -15.08 -5.55
N SER A 85 24.84 -15.35 -5.76
CA SER A 85 24.30 -16.30 -6.73
C SER A 85 24.00 -15.61 -8.07
N GLY A 86 23.92 -16.36 -9.16
CA GLY A 86 23.53 -15.81 -10.45
C GLY A 86 22.10 -15.30 -10.46
N SER A 87 21.22 -16.00 -9.74
CA SER A 87 19.82 -15.61 -9.51
C SER A 87 19.69 -14.33 -8.67
N GLN A 88 20.61 -14.08 -7.72
CA GLN A 88 20.54 -12.93 -6.80
C GLN A 88 19.20 -12.86 -6.04
N ALA A 89 18.62 -14.03 -5.72
CA ALA A 89 17.31 -14.12 -5.09
C ALA A 89 17.31 -13.56 -3.66
N THR A 90 18.34 -13.89 -2.88
CA THR A 90 18.53 -13.45 -1.48
C THR A 90 19.88 -12.77 -1.23
N ASP A 91 20.67 -12.60 -2.29
CA ASP A 91 22.00 -12.01 -2.26
C ASP A 91 22.17 -11.04 -3.44
N LEU A 92 23.21 -10.20 -3.40
CA LEU A 92 23.38 -9.12 -4.37
C LEU A 92 24.79 -9.07 -4.94
N LYS A 93 24.88 -8.92 -6.26
CA LYS A 93 26.12 -8.55 -6.95
C LYS A 93 26.30 -7.04 -6.92
N TYR A 94 27.29 -6.58 -6.17
CA TYR A 94 27.61 -5.16 -6.07
C TYR A 94 28.40 -4.65 -7.28
N ARG A 95 28.27 -3.35 -7.57
CA ARG A 95 28.88 -2.65 -8.71
C ARG A 95 29.64 -1.40 -8.24
N PRO A 96 30.71 -1.00 -8.95
CA PRO A 96 31.36 0.28 -8.69
C PRO A 96 30.38 1.45 -8.77
N GLY A 97 30.55 2.43 -7.88
CA GLY A 97 29.72 3.62 -7.78
C GLY A 97 28.54 3.52 -6.81
N GLN A 98 28.14 2.31 -6.41
CA GLN A 98 27.06 2.09 -5.43
C GLN A 98 27.48 2.49 -4.02
N THR A 99 26.52 3.02 -3.25
CA THR A 99 26.67 3.31 -1.83
C THR A 99 26.02 2.20 -1.01
N VAL A 100 26.73 1.70 -0.01
CA VAL A 100 26.31 0.59 0.86
C VAL A 100 26.37 1.00 2.33
N LEU A 101 25.47 0.42 3.12
CA LEU A 101 25.47 0.45 4.57
C LEU A 101 26.45 -0.60 5.09
N LEU A 102 27.31 -0.21 6.01
CA LEU A 102 28.38 -1.04 6.55
C LEU A 102 28.19 -1.26 8.05
N HIS A 103 28.53 -2.47 8.50
CA HIS A 103 28.79 -2.78 9.90
C HIS A 103 30.29 -3.01 10.08
N PHE A 104 30.92 -2.30 11.02
CA PHE A 104 32.34 -2.47 11.32
C PHE A 104 32.55 -3.54 12.37
N ASN A 105 33.44 -4.49 12.08
CA ASN A 105 33.80 -5.55 13.01
C ASN A 105 34.94 -5.06 13.92
N GLY A 106 34.60 -4.68 15.15
CA GLY A 106 35.53 -4.28 16.22
C GLY A 106 35.46 -2.79 16.62
N THR A 107 35.83 -2.50 17.87
CA THR A 107 35.68 -1.18 18.55
C THR A 107 36.97 -0.35 18.62
N GLY A 108 37.97 -0.63 17.77
CA GLY A 108 39.28 0.07 17.78
C GLY A 108 39.40 1.28 16.83
N GLN A 109 40.52 2.00 16.91
CA GLN A 109 40.84 3.15 16.01
C GLN A 109 41.03 2.77 14.53
N ARG A 110 41.23 1.49 14.21
CA ARG A 110 41.33 0.97 12.83
C ARG A 110 40.27 -0.09 12.58
N VAL A 111 39.57 0.04 11.46
CA VAL A 111 38.56 -0.94 11.00
C VAL A 111 39.29 -2.24 10.64
N LYS A 112 39.13 -3.29 11.46
CA LYS A 112 39.73 -4.62 11.20
C LYS A 112 39.00 -5.39 10.09
N GLY A 113 37.73 -5.08 9.87
CA GLY A 113 36.90 -5.62 8.80
C GLY A 113 35.54 -4.94 8.78
N ALA A 114 34.83 -5.06 7.65
CA ALA A 114 33.49 -4.54 7.48
C ALA A 114 32.61 -5.58 6.78
N THR A 115 31.33 -5.62 7.16
CA THR A 115 30.29 -6.40 6.49
C THR A 115 29.30 -5.44 5.85
N ILE A 116 28.84 -5.75 4.63
CA ILE A 116 27.78 -4.97 3.99
C ILE A 116 26.44 -5.41 4.57
N LEU A 117 25.66 -4.45 5.05
CA LEU A 117 24.30 -4.69 5.54
C LEU A 117 23.29 -4.65 4.39
N ASP A 118 23.26 -3.55 3.62
CA ASP A 118 22.39 -3.38 2.45
C ASP A 118 22.88 -2.22 1.57
N LEU A 119 22.26 -2.04 0.40
CA LEU A 119 22.40 -0.87 -0.46
C LEU A 119 21.67 0.34 0.13
N LYS A 120 22.24 1.53 -0.09
CA LYS A 120 21.51 2.79 0.11
C LYS A 120 20.48 2.95 -1.02
N ARG A 121 19.18 2.81 -0.70
CA ARG A 121 18.04 2.83 -1.67
C ARG A 121 17.10 4.04 -1.54
N ASP A 122 17.32 4.87 -0.53
CA ASP A 122 16.56 6.07 -0.20
C ASP A 122 16.45 7.08 -1.36
N VAL A 123 17.49 7.25 -2.18
CA VAL A 123 17.49 8.20 -3.31
C VAL A 123 16.41 7.83 -4.34
N ALA A 124 16.28 6.55 -4.70
CA ALA A 124 15.29 6.11 -5.68
C ALA A 124 13.86 6.30 -5.16
N ILE A 125 13.63 5.95 -3.89
CA ILE A 125 12.33 6.16 -3.21
C ILE A 125 12.01 7.65 -3.15
N THR A 126 13.00 8.48 -2.79
CA THR A 126 12.84 9.94 -2.70
C THR A 126 12.43 10.54 -4.04
N ILE A 127 13.05 10.12 -5.15
CA ILE A 127 12.67 10.59 -6.49
C ILE A 127 11.20 10.30 -6.78
N LEU A 128 10.73 9.07 -6.52
CA LEU A 128 9.34 8.68 -6.76
C LEU A 128 8.37 9.47 -5.87
N VAL A 129 8.70 9.63 -4.58
CA VAL A 129 7.89 10.42 -3.63
C VAL A 129 7.82 11.88 -4.05
N VAL A 130 8.94 12.49 -4.44
CA VAL A 130 9.00 13.87 -4.91
C VAL A 130 8.16 14.08 -6.16
N ILE A 131 8.19 13.14 -7.11
CA ILE A 131 7.34 13.20 -8.31
C ILE A 131 5.86 13.11 -7.92
N ALA A 132 5.47 12.11 -7.11
CA ALA A 132 4.08 11.91 -6.70
C ALA A 132 3.54 13.12 -5.91
N VAL A 133 4.27 13.58 -4.89
CA VAL A 133 3.92 14.76 -4.10
C VAL A 133 3.90 16.02 -4.96
N GLY A 134 4.87 16.17 -5.87
CA GLY A 134 4.93 17.28 -6.80
C GLY A 134 3.67 17.37 -7.68
N LEU A 135 3.24 16.25 -8.27
CA LEU A 135 2.01 16.17 -9.06
C LEU A 135 0.76 16.54 -8.24
N LEU A 136 0.68 16.10 -6.99
CA LEU A 136 -0.41 16.47 -6.08
C LEU A 136 -0.39 17.97 -5.75
N ILE A 137 0.77 18.57 -5.50
CA ILE A 137 0.87 20.02 -5.25
C ILE A 137 0.35 20.83 -6.45
N LEU A 138 0.53 20.35 -7.69
CA LEU A 138 -0.05 21.00 -8.87
C LEU A 138 -1.59 21.03 -8.86
N MET A 139 -2.23 20.08 -8.17
CA MET A 139 -3.69 20.06 -7.92
C MET A 139 -4.12 21.03 -6.80
N ARG A 140 -3.19 21.80 -6.23
CA ARG A 140 -3.43 22.85 -5.21
C ARG A 140 -4.13 22.29 -3.96
N ARG A 141 -5.26 22.86 -3.55
CA ARG A 141 -5.94 22.50 -2.29
C ARG A 141 -6.33 21.04 -2.24
N THR A 142 -6.88 20.49 -3.32
CA THR A 142 -7.30 19.08 -3.36
C THR A 142 -6.11 18.15 -3.18
N GLY A 143 -4.99 18.44 -3.85
CA GLY A 143 -3.79 17.63 -3.69
C GLY A 143 -3.11 17.79 -2.33
N ILE A 144 -3.10 18.99 -1.75
CA ILE A 144 -2.61 19.20 -0.38
C ILE A 144 -3.45 18.40 0.63
N HIS A 145 -4.78 18.41 0.50
CA HIS A 145 -5.65 17.61 1.36
C HIS A 145 -5.39 16.10 1.19
N ALA A 146 -5.14 15.63 -0.04
CA ALA A 146 -4.78 14.24 -0.29
C ALA A 146 -3.44 13.86 0.37
N ILE A 147 -2.41 14.71 0.25
CA ILE A 147 -1.11 14.49 0.92
C ILE A 147 -1.29 14.43 2.44
N VAL A 148 -2.00 15.39 3.02
CA VAL A 148 -2.26 15.43 4.47
C VAL A 148 -3.04 14.19 4.92
N SER A 149 -4.03 13.77 4.14
CA SER A 149 -4.81 12.55 4.43
C SER A 149 -3.94 11.31 4.46
N VAL A 150 -3.08 11.12 3.45
CA VAL A 150 -2.16 9.97 3.40
C VAL A 150 -1.19 10.00 4.58
N LEU A 151 -0.62 11.15 4.91
CA LEU A 151 0.28 11.28 6.06
C LEU A 151 -0.40 10.98 7.39
N LEU A 152 -1.61 11.48 7.61
CA LEU A 152 -2.37 11.22 8.83
C LEU A 152 -2.76 9.73 8.95
N ASN A 153 -3.23 9.12 7.86
CA ASN A 153 -3.54 7.69 7.85
C ASN A 153 -2.28 6.85 8.06
N MET A 154 -1.14 7.24 7.50
CA MET A 154 0.14 6.56 7.72
C MET A 154 0.60 6.64 9.19
N VAL A 155 0.51 7.82 9.81
CA VAL A 155 0.82 7.99 11.24
C VAL A 155 -0.12 7.13 12.10
N LEU A 156 -1.41 7.16 11.80
CA LEU A 156 -2.40 6.37 12.52
C LEU A 156 -2.20 4.86 12.33
N PHE A 157 -1.78 4.42 11.13
CA PHE A 157 -1.38 3.04 10.87
C PHE A 157 -0.22 2.60 11.76
N PHE A 158 0.85 3.41 11.83
CA PHE A 158 2.01 3.08 12.66
C PHE A 158 1.67 3.05 14.15
N ILE A 159 0.84 3.98 14.62
CA ILE A 159 0.33 3.96 16.01
C ILE A 159 -0.47 2.67 16.27
N ALA A 160 -1.31 2.26 15.33
CA ALA A 160 -2.10 1.04 15.47
C ALA A 160 -1.23 -0.22 15.55
N VAL A 161 -0.21 -0.32 14.68
CA VAL A 161 0.76 -1.42 14.70
C VAL A 161 1.53 -1.45 16.02
N GLU A 162 1.98 -0.30 16.52
CA GLU A 162 2.69 -0.22 17.79
C GLU A 162 1.81 -0.67 18.98
N ILE A 163 0.53 -0.25 19.00
CA ILE A 163 -0.44 -0.71 20.02
C ILE A 163 -0.65 -2.22 19.92
N ASP A 164 -0.82 -2.74 18.71
CA ASP A 164 -1.06 -4.17 18.48
C ASP A 164 0.12 -5.05 18.93
N VAL A 165 1.34 -4.59 18.67
CA VAL A 165 2.57 -5.24 19.12
C VAL A 165 2.66 -5.25 20.65
N GLN A 166 2.25 -4.17 21.33
CA GLN A 166 2.25 -4.10 22.79
C GLN A 166 1.19 -5.01 23.44
N GLU A 167 0.04 -5.17 22.80
CA GLU A 167 -1.08 -6.02 23.26
C GLU A 167 -0.93 -7.50 22.83
N SER A 168 0.23 -7.89 22.28
CA SER A 168 0.51 -9.26 21.79
C SER A 168 -0.52 -9.78 20.77
N GLY A 169 -1.21 -8.88 20.07
CA GLY A 169 -2.17 -9.21 19.01
C GLY A 169 -3.50 -9.82 19.45
N TYR A 170 -3.86 -9.76 20.73
CA TYR A 170 -5.18 -10.26 21.16
C TYR A 170 -6.35 -9.45 20.58
N ALA A 171 -6.11 -8.21 20.18
CA ALA A 171 -7.13 -7.26 19.76
C ALA A 171 -6.97 -6.74 18.31
N VAL A 172 -6.16 -7.40 17.46
CA VAL A 172 -5.83 -6.96 16.09
C VAL A 172 -7.07 -6.50 15.33
N LEU A 173 -8.10 -7.36 15.24
CA LEU A 173 -9.33 -7.06 14.50
C LEU A 173 -10.04 -5.81 15.05
N ALA A 174 -10.11 -5.66 16.38
CA ALA A 174 -10.76 -4.51 17.00
C ALA A 174 -9.96 -3.22 16.75
N ILE A 175 -8.64 -3.25 16.94
CA ILE A 175 -7.73 -2.12 16.69
C ILE A 175 -7.89 -1.65 15.25
N PHE A 176 -7.73 -2.55 14.29
CA PHE A 176 -7.78 -2.18 12.87
C PHE A 176 -9.19 -1.85 12.37
N SER A 177 -10.25 -2.35 13.03
CA SER A 177 -11.63 -1.89 12.77
C SER A 177 -11.83 -0.44 13.22
N VAL A 178 -11.33 -0.05 14.40
CA VAL A 178 -11.38 1.34 14.87
C VAL A 178 -10.55 2.24 13.93
N VAL A 179 -9.36 1.78 13.54
CA VAL A 179 -8.50 2.49 12.60
C VAL A 179 -9.17 2.66 11.24
N ALA A 180 -9.89 1.66 10.73
CA ALA A 180 -10.65 1.75 9.49
C ALA A 180 -11.74 2.84 9.56
N VAL A 181 -12.46 2.95 10.68
CA VAL A 181 -13.43 4.03 10.90
C VAL A 181 -12.74 5.40 10.91
N LEU A 182 -11.60 5.51 11.59
CA LEU A 182 -10.83 6.77 11.65
C LEU A 182 -10.24 7.14 10.28
N PHE A 183 -9.72 6.18 9.52
CA PHE A 183 -9.19 6.37 8.16
C PHE A 183 -10.26 6.93 7.25
N SER A 184 -11.44 6.30 7.23
CA SER A 184 -12.56 6.75 6.41
C SER A 184 -13.03 8.14 6.82
N ALA A 185 -13.17 8.41 8.13
CA ALA A 185 -13.58 9.71 8.63
C ALA A 185 -12.59 10.83 8.27
N ILE A 186 -11.29 10.63 8.52
CA ILE A 186 -10.24 11.62 8.22
C ILE A 186 -10.18 11.88 6.72
N THR A 187 -10.14 10.83 5.92
CA THR A 187 -10.03 10.93 4.45
C THR A 187 -11.22 11.67 3.86
N LEU A 188 -12.44 11.26 4.20
CA LEU A 188 -13.66 11.89 3.68
C LEU A 188 -13.80 13.34 4.18
N ALA A 189 -13.43 13.62 5.44
CA ALA A 189 -13.48 14.98 5.98
C ALA A 189 -12.52 15.94 5.26
N LEU A 190 -11.33 15.49 4.88
CA LEU A 190 -10.33 16.30 4.16
C LEU A 190 -10.68 16.47 2.68
N VAL A 191 -11.16 15.39 2.03
CA VAL A 191 -11.46 15.39 0.59
C VAL A 191 -12.79 16.08 0.29
N LEU A 192 -13.86 15.70 0.99
CA LEU A 192 -15.21 16.23 0.75
C LEU A 192 -15.51 17.47 1.59
N GLY A 193 -14.78 17.69 2.68
CA GLY A 193 -15.09 18.73 3.68
C GLY A 193 -16.18 18.29 4.66
N TRP A 194 -16.32 19.03 5.76
CA TRP A 194 -17.36 18.81 6.77
C TRP A 194 -18.75 19.19 6.23
N ASN A 195 -19.45 18.22 5.63
CA ASN A 195 -20.78 18.42 5.07
C ASN A 195 -21.62 17.13 5.09
N LYS A 196 -22.89 17.24 4.66
CA LYS A 196 -23.81 16.10 4.56
C LYS A 196 -23.31 15.00 3.64
N LYS A 197 -22.58 15.33 2.56
CA LYS A 197 -22.03 14.32 1.63
C LYS A 197 -21.00 13.47 2.34
N MET A 198 -20.07 14.08 3.07
CA MET A 198 -19.09 13.38 3.89
C MET A 198 -19.76 12.41 4.87
N MET A 199 -20.74 12.89 5.65
CA MET A 199 -21.44 12.05 6.64
C MET A 199 -22.14 10.86 5.98
N VAL A 200 -22.83 11.08 4.86
CA VAL A 200 -23.56 10.03 4.15
C VAL A 200 -22.61 9.03 3.49
N SER A 201 -21.50 9.50 2.90
CA SER A 201 -20.44 8.65 2.37
C SER A 201 -19.79 7.81 3.47
N LEU A 202 -19.53 8.39 4.65
CA LEU A 202 -18.97 7.65 5.78
C LEU A 202 -19.92 6.54 6.24
N LEU A 203 -21.19 6.87 6.48
CA LEU A 203 -22.19 5.88 6.91
C LEU A 203 -22.38 4.77 5.86
N THR A 204 -22.39 5.14 4.59
CA THR A 204 -22.48 4.18 3.48
C THR A 204 -21.26 3.26 3.46
N THR A 205 -20.06 3.82 3.61
CA THR A 205 -18.79 3.08 3.61
C THR A 205 -18.78 2.07 4.76
N LEU A 206 -19.08 2.53 5.97
CA LEU A 206 -19.11 1.67 7.16
C LEU A 206 -20.17 0.57 7.04
N ALA A 207 -21.37 0.90 6.55
CA ALA A 207 -22.44 -0.09 6.37
C ALA A 207 -22.10 -1.11 5.28
N GLY A 208 -21.48 -0.68 4.18
CA GLY A 208 -21.04 -1.54 3.08
C GLY A 208 -19.95 -2.52 3.52
N THR A 209 -18.89 -2.00 4.14
CA THR A 209 -17.79 -2.84 4.67
C THR A 209 -18.27 -3.76 5.78
N PHE A 210 -19.08 -3.28 6.73
CA PHE A 210 -19.63 -4.11 7.80
C PHE A 210 -20.50 -5.24 7.25
N SER A 211 -21.36 -4.95 6.26
CA SER A 211 -22.22 -5.95 5.63
C SER A 211 -21.41 -7.01 4.86
N ALA A 212 -20.34 -6.59 4.19
CA ALA A 212 -19.41 -7.51 3.53
C ALA A 212 -18.72 -8.46 4.52
N MET A 213 -18.19 -7.90 5.62
CA MET A 213 -17.55 -8.68 6.69
C MET A 213 -18.54 -9.62 7.37
N LEU A 214 -19.78 -9.17 7.61
CA LEU A 214 -20.82 -10.00 8.19
C LEU A 214 -21.15 -11.19 7.28
N ILE A 215 -21.31 -10.96 5.98
CA ILE A 215 -21.58 -12.05 5.02
C ILE A 215 -20.38 -13.00 4.94
N GLY A 216 -19.16 -12.47 4.86
CA GLY A 216 -17.94 -13.28 4.86
C GLY A 216 -17.84 -14.16 6.12
N GLY A 217 -18.00 -13.57 7.30
CA GLY A 217 -17.97 -14.28 8.58
C GLY A 217 -19.09 -15.32 8.73
N LEU A 218 -20.30 -15.04 8.20
CA LEU A 218 -21.39 -16.03 8.16
C LEU A 218 -21.04 -17.21 7.28
N VAL A 219 -20.48 -16.97 6.09
CA VAL A 219 -20.04 -18.05 5.19
C VAL A 219 -18.97 -18.90 5.87
N PHE A 220 -17.98 -18.28 6.49
CA PHE A 220 -16.91 -18.95 7.23
C PHE A 220 -17.43 -19.80 8.39
N SER A 221 -18.36 -19.25 9.17
CA SER A 221 -19.00 -19.99 10.26
C SER A 221 -19.82 -21.18 9.76
N LEU A 222 -20.50 -21.07 8.62
CA LEU A 222 -21.30 -22.15 8.03
C LEU A 222 -20.44 -23.26 7.42
N THR A 223 -19.27 -22.92 6.87
CA THR A 223 -18.34 -23.88 6.29
C THR A 223 -17.34 -24.43 7.32
N GLY A 224 -17.35 -23.91 8.55
CA GLY A 224 -16.38 -24.26 9.59
C GLY A 224 -14.95 -23.91 9.19
N ASN A 225 -14.76 -22.79 8.48
CA ASN A 225 -13.50 -22.38 7.85
C ASN A 225 -12.96 -23.41 6.83
N GLY A 226 -13.79 -24.36 6.39
CA GLY A 226 -13.43 -25.43 5.49
C GLY A 226 -12.84 -24.91 4.18
N GLY A 227 -11.60 -25.33 3.91
CA GLY A 227 -10.85 -24.97 2.72
C GLY A 227 -9.90 -23.79 2.91
N LEU A 228 -10.05 -22.92 3.91
CA LEU A 228 -9.15 -21.77 4.12
C LEU A 228 -7.89 -22.18 4.89
N HIS A 229 -6.73 -22.01 4.28
CA HIS A 229 -5.44 -22.28 4.94
C HIS A 229 -4.87 -21.00 5.56
N PHE A 230 -5.40 -20.58 6.71
CA PHE A 230 -4.91 -19.38 7.41
C PHE A 230 -3.43 -19.48 7.81
N GLU A 231 -2.93 -20.70 8.00
CA GLU A 231 -1.53 -21.02 8.30
C GLU A 231 -0.55 -20.69 7.16
N THR A 232 -1.06 -20.37 5.96
CA THR A 232 -0.23 -19.93 4.82
C THR A 232 0.19 -18.47 4.90
N MET A 233 -0.40 -17.68 5.81
CA MET A 233 0.04 -16.31 6.06
C MET A 233 1.49 -16.29 6.55
N GLU A 234 2.33 -15.48 5.90
CA GLU A 234 3.75 -15.42 6.24
C GLU A 234 3.98 -14.79 7.62
N TYR A 235 4.97 -15.31 8.36
CA TYR A 235 5.48 -14.75 9.63
C TYR A 235 4.43 -14.61 10.76
N VAL A 236 3.36 -15.40 10.73
CA VAL A 236 2.36 -15.36 11.79
C VAL A 236 2.92 -15.93 13.10
N THR A 237 3.09 -15.05 14.08
CA THR A 237 3.47 -15.37 15.46
C THR A 237 2.27 -15.40 16.42
N GLN A 238 1.07 -15.16 15.88
CA GLN A 238 -0.19 -14.97 16.61
C GLN A 238 -1.29 -15.81 15.95
N ASN A 239 -2.56 -15.64 16.32
CA ASN A 239 -3.66 -16.31 15.61
C ASN A 239 -3.84 -15.65 14.21
N PRO A 240 -3.71 -16.37 13.09
CA PRO A 240 -3.81 -15.81 11.74
C PRO A 240 -5.22 -15.34 11.38
N GLU A 241 -6.26 -15.93 11.95
CA GLU A 241 -7.64 -15.64 11.56
C GLU A 241 -8.07 -14.18 11.87
N PRO A 242 -7.87 -13.64 13.09
CA PRO A 242 -8.13 -12.22 13.36
C PRO A 242 -7.32 -11.26 12.49
N LEU A 243 -6.08 -11.64 12.14
CA LEU A 243 -5.20 -10.84 11.29
C LEU A 243 -5.73 -10.79 9.85
N PHE A 244 -6.12 -11.95 9.31
CA PHE A 244 -6.76 -12.04 8.00
C PHE A 244 -8.05 -11.20 7.93
N LEU A 245 -8.88 -11.26 8.97
CA LEU A 245 -10.10 -10.46 9.03
C LEU A 245 -9.79 -8.96 9.11
N ALA A 246 -8.76 -8.55 9.86
CA ALA A 246 -8.31 -7.16 9.93
C ALA A 246 -7.79 -6.64 8.58
N GLU A 247 -6.98 -7.44 7.89
CA GLU A 247 -6.49 -7.15 6.54
C GLU A 247 -7.66 -7.02 5.55
N THR A 248 -8.65 -7.91 5.68
CA THR A 248 -9.88 -7.88 4.86
C THR A 248 -10.69 -6.62 5.11
N VAL A 249 -10.82 -6.17 6.37
CA VAL A 249 -11.49 -4.89 6.70
C VAL A 249 -10.77 -3.73 6.02
N LEU A 250 -9.45 -3.63 6.16
CA LEU A 250 -8.67 -2.52 5.58
C LEU A 250 -8.72 -2.51 4.05
N GLY A 251 -8.56 -3.68 3.42
CA GLY A 251 -8.62 -3.83 1.96
C GLY A 251 -10.00 -3.50 1.39
N SER A 252 -11.06 -4.00 2.03
CA SER A 252 -12.46 -3.76 1.62
C SER A 252 -12.87 -2.29 1.80
N LEU A 253 -12.48 -1.68 2.93
CA LEU A 253 -12.82 -0.29 3.25
C LEU A 253 -12.37 0.67 2.14
N GLY A 254 -11.16 0.52 1.62
CA GLY A 254 -10.61 1.41 0.60
C GLY A 254 -11.47 1.44 -0.68
N ALA A 255 -11.81 0.26 -1.21
CA ALA A 255 -12.62 0.14 -2.42
C ALA A 255 -14.07 0.59 -2.20
N VAL A 256 -14.66 0.23 -1.06
CA VAL A 256 -16.03 0.63 -0.69
C VAL A 256 -16.13 2.14 -0.47
N MET A 257 -15.10 2.77 0.09
CA MET A 257 -15.05 4.22 0.32
C MET A 257 -15.03 5.01 -0.98
N ASP A 258 -14.26 4.57 -1.97
CA ASP A 258 -14.15 5.22 -3.28
C ASP A 258 -15.50 5.15 -4.02
N GLU A 259 -16.08 3.95 -4.11
CA GLU A 259 -17.40 3.76 -4.74
C GLU A 259 -18.51 4.53 -4.01
N SER A 260 -18.52 4.48 -2.68
CA SER A 260 -19.47 5.23 -1.86
C SER A 260 -19.39 6.73 -2.18
N THR A 261 -18.19 7.27 -2.21
CA THR A 261 -17.98 8.69 -2.48
C THR A 261 -18.49 9.09 -3.85
N ASP A 262 -18.17 8.31 -4.88
CA ASP A 262 -18.59 8.58 -6.26
C ASP A 262 -20.11 8.56 -6.43
N ILE A 263 -20.78 7.55 -5.85
CA ILE A 263 -22.24 7.44 -5.93
C ILE A 263 -22.90 8.60 -5.16
N ILE A 264 -22.47 8.87 -3.92
CA ILE A 264 -23.05 9.93 -3.10
C ILE A 264 -22.84 11.31 -3.73
N VAL A 265 -21.64 11.61 -4.22
CA VAL A 265 -21.35 12.91 -4.87
C VAL A 265 -22.19 13.08 -6.13
N SER A 266 -22.31 12.03 -6.94
CA SER A 266 -23.09 12.04 -8.19
C SER A 266 -24.59 12.18 -7.93
N LEU A 267 -25.15 11.40 -7.01
CA LEU A 267 -26.57 11.48 -6.66
C LEU A 267 -26.93 12.79 -5.96
N ALA A 268 -26.06 13.31 -5.08
CA ALA A 268 -26.25 14.61 -4.46
C ALA A 268 -26.22 15.74 -5.50
N LYS A 269 -25.41 15.61 -6.56
CA LYS A 269 -25.41 16.55 -7.68
C LYS A 269 -26.69 16.45 -8.51
N LEU A 270 -27.11 15.24 -8.87
CA LEU A 270 -28.36 14.99 -9.60
C LEU A 270 -29.58 15.56 -8.85
N ARG A 271 -29.64 15.36 -7.53
CA ARG A 271 -30.70 15.91 -6.67
C ARG A 271 -30.68 17.44 -6.61
N LYS A 272 -29.48 18.05 -6.64
CA LYS A 272 -29.33 19.51 -6.66
C LYS A 272 -29.80 20.10 -7.99
N GLU A 273 -29.53 19.43 -9.11
CA GLU A 273 -29.93 19.87 -10.45
C GLU A 273 -31.41 19.59 -10.74
N ASN A 274 -31.96 18.50 -10.19
CA ASN A 274 -33.39 18.17 -10.29
C ASN A 274 -34.02 17.97 -8.90
N PRO A 275 -34.49 19.05 -8.24
CA PRO A 275 -35.08 18.97 -6.90
C PRO A 275 -36.36 18.11 -6.81
N GLN A 276 -37.07 17.94 -7.93
CA GLN A 276 -38.32 17.17 -8.01
C GLN A 276 -38.11 15.68 -8.25
N ILE A 277 -36.85 15.21 -8.33
CA ILE A 277 -36.58 13.79 -8.58
C ILE A 277 -37.21 12.91 -7.49
N SER A 278 -37.95 11.87 -7.91
CA SER A 278 -38.57 10.95 -6.96
C SER A 278 -37.51 10.02 -6.32
N MET A 279 -37.81 9.47 -5.15
CA MET A 279 -36.95 8.48 -4.49
C MET A 279 -36.69 7.26 -5.39
N LYS A 280 -37.71 6.81 -6.12
CA LYS A 280 -37.61 5.69 -7.07
C LYS A 280 -36.65 6.02 -8.21
N GLN A 281 -36.72 7.23 -8.77
CA GLN A 281 -35.79 7.68 -9.80
C GLN A 281 -34.37 7.79 -9.26
N LEU A 282 -34.17 8.32 -8.05
CA LEU A 282 -32.85 8.39 -7.41
C LEU A 282 -32.24 7.00 -7.23
N TRP A 283 -33.05 6.02 -6.81
CA TRP A 283 -32.61 4.63 -6.66
C TRP A 283 -32.27 3.97 -7.99
N ILE A 284 -33.04 4.22 -9.06
CA ILE A 284 -32.73 3.74 -10.41
C ILE A 284 -31.42 4.38 -10.91
N SER A 285 -31.27 5.69 -10.74
CA SER A 285 -30.05 6.42 -11.12
C SER A 285 -28.83 5.93 -10.37
N GLY A 286 -28.94 5.69 -9.05
CA GLY A 286 -27.84 5.18 -8.24
C GLY A 286 -27.39 3.80 -8.68
N ARG A 287 -28.33 2.90 -8.99
CA ARG A 287 -28.00 1.59 -9.58
C ARG A 287 -27.33 1.71 -10.95
N ASN A 288 -27.75 2.65 -11.79
CA ASN A 288 -27.13 2.85 -13.10
C ASN A 288 -25.69 3.37 -12.97
N ILE A 289 -25.45 4.32 -12.06
CA ILE A 289 -24.10 4.82 -11.76
C ILE A 289 -23.22 3.70 -11.21
N GLY A 290 -23.72 2.96 -10.20
CA GLY A 290 -23.00 1.82 -9.61
C GLY A 290 -22.61 0.78 -10.65
N LYS A 291 -23.52 0.40 -11.56
CA LYS A 291 -23.21 -0.54 -12.66
C LYS A 291 -22.05 -0.08 -13.55
N THR A 292 -21.91 1.23 -13.77
CA THR A 292 -20.85 1.78 -14.64
C THR A 292 -19.49 1.80 -13.94
N ILE A 293 -19.45 1.98 -12.62
CA ILE A 293 -18.21 2.15 -11.85
C ILE A 293 -17.73 0.82 -11.26
N MET A 294 -18.66 -0.05 -10.85
CA MET A 294 -18.36 -1.31 -10.17
C MET A 294 -17.45 -2.23 -10.99
N GLY A 295 -17.73 -2.41 -12.29
CA GLY A 295 -16.96 -3.32 -13.15
C GLY A 295 -15.46 -2.98 -13.19
N PRO A 296 -15.09 -1.73 -13.52
CA PRO A 296 -13.71 -1.25 -13.41
C PRO A 296 -13.10 -1.46 -12.01
N LEU A 297 -13.81 -1.14 -10.92
CA LEU A 297 -13.29 -1.28 -9.56
C LEU A 297 -13.01 -2.75 -9.19
N LEU A 298 -13.89 -3.69 -9.55
CA LEU A 298 -13.66 -5.12 -9.34
C LEU A 298 -12.41 -5.61 -10.09
N ASN A 299 -12.20 -5.14 -11.32
CA ASN A 299 -11.02 -5.50 -12.10
C ASN A 299 -9.74 -4.93 -11.50
N VAL A 300 -9.77 -3.71 -10.96
CA VAL A 300 -8.63 -3.11 -10.25
C VAL A 300 -8.28 -3.92 -9.02
N LEU A 301 -9.27 -4.28 -8.20
CA LEU A 301 -9.08 -5.14 -7.03
C LEU A 301 -8.51 -6.51 -7.43
N PHE A 302 -9.05 -7.11 -8.49
CA PHE A 302 -8.54 -8.37 -9.04
C PHE A 302 -7.07 -8.24 -9.46
N MET A 303 -6.72 -7.16 -10.15
CA MET A 303 -5.36 -6.94 -10.61
C MET A 303 -4.37 -6.69 -9.46
N ILE A 304 -4.80 -6.03 -8.38
CA ILE A 304 -3.95 -5.79 -7.20
C ILE A 304 -3.55 -7.11 -6.54
N PHE A 305 -4.50 -8.00 -6.24
CA PHE A 305 -4.14 -9.28 -5.61
C PHE A 305 -3.35 -10.19 -6.57
N MET A 306 -3.68 -10.18 -7.86
CA MET A 306 -2.94 -10.95 -8.86
C MET A 306 -1.49 -10.48 -8.92
N ALA A 307 -1.25 -9.16 -8.90
CA ALA A 307 0.09 -8.59 -8.91
C ALA A 307 0.88 -8.95 -7.65
N ASP A 308 0.23 -8.93 -6.49
CA ASP A 308 0.84 -9.30 -5.19
C ASP A 308 1.33 -10.76 -5.19
N THR A 309 0.46 -11.68 -5.63
CA THR A 309 0.73 -13.12 -5.62
C THR A 309 1.53 -13.62 -6.83
N PHE A 310 1.71 -12.81 -7.87
CA PHE A 310 2.27 -13.22 -9.17
C PHE A 310 3.67 -13.83 -9.05
N SER A 311 4.59 -13.15 -8.34
CA SER A 311 5.99 -13.55 -8.30
C SER A 311 6.18 -14.93 -7.65
N MET A 312 5.51 -15.15 -6.51
CA MET A 312 5.51 -16.43 -5.81
C MET A 312 4.82 -17.52 -6.62
N MET A 313 3.71 -17.20 -7.31
CA MET A 313 3.02 -18.15 -8.18
C MET A 313 3.95 -18.73 -9.26
N VAL A 314 4.75 -17.86 -9.90
CA VAL A 314 5.75 -18.30 -10.89
C VAL A 314 6.81 -19.19 -10.25
N LEU A 315 7.27 -18.86 -9.04
CA LEU A 315 8.27 -19.68 -8.32
C LEU A 315 7.73 -21.06 -7.93
N TYR A 316 6.49 -21.15 -7.45
CA TYR A 316 5.85 -22.43 -7.16
C TYR A 316 5.82 -23.34 -8.39
N LEU A 317 5.33 -22.82 -9.52
CA LEU A 317 5.24 -23.58 -10.76
C LEU A 317 6.62 -23.96 -11.31
N ARG A 318 7.61 -23.06 -11.21
CA ARG A 318 8.98 -23.33 -11.62
C ARG A 318 9.65 -24.43 -10.77
N ASN A 319 9.25 -24.55 -9.51
CA ASN A 319 9.71 -25.61 -8.61
C ASN A 319 8.91 -26.91 -8.76
N GLY A 320 8.12 -27.06 -9.83
CA GLY A 320 7.40 -28.30 -10.15
C GLY A 320 6.10 -28.51 -9.38
N ASN A 321 5.60 -27.49 -8.66
CA ASN A 321 4.32 -27.59 -7.97
C ASN A 321 3.14 -27.54 -8.95
N SER A 322 2.03 -28.18 -8.57
CA SER A 322 0.79 -28.12 -9.34
C SER A 322 0.12 -26.74 -9.21
N TRP A 323 -0.70 -26.38 -10.21
CA TRP A 323 -1.53 -25.17 -10.14
C TRP A 323 -2.45 -25.15 -8.92
N GLN A 324 -3.02 -26.30 -8.56
CA GLN A 324 -3.91 -26.41 -7.41
C GLN A 324 -3.15 -26.09 -6.12
N TYR A 325 -2.01 -26.74 -5.89
CA TYR A 325 -1.23 -26.50 -4.68
C TYR A 325 -0.70 -25.07 -4.61
N ALA A 326 -0.23 -24.52 -5.73
CA ALA A 326 0.22 -23.14 -5.81
C ALA A 326 -0.91 -22.15 -5.50
N PHE A 327 -2.13 -22.41 -5.97
CA PHE A 327 -3.30 -21.58 -5.64
C PHE A 327 -3.65 -21.66 -4.15
N GLU A 328 -3.73 -22.87 -3.60
CA GLU A 328 -4.05 -23.12 -2.18
C GLU A 328 -3.04 -22.44 -1.25
N MET A 329 -1.74 -22.51 -1.57
CA MET A 329 -0.69 -21.98 -0.70
C MET A 329 -0.40 -20.48 -0.86
N ASN A 330 -0.69 -19.87 -2.02
CA ASN A 330 -0.25 -18.51 -2.31
C ASN A 330 -1.38 -17.55 -2.68
N MET A 331 -2.46 -18.01 -3.31
CA MET A 331 -3.50 -17.12 -3.87
C MET A 331 -4.82 -17.17 -3.13
N GLN A 332 -5.09 -18.25 -2.39
CA GLN A 332 -6.41 -18.52 -1.83
C GLN A 332 -6.93 -17.41 -0.91
N LEU A 333 -6.12 -16.95 0.05
CA LEU A 333 -6.54 -15.94 1.02
C LEU A 333 -6.81 -14.59 0.33
N GLY A 334 -5.91 -14.13 -0.54
CA GLY A 334 -6.09 -12.90 -1.33
C GLY A 334 -7.29 -12.96 -2.27
N PHE A 335 -7.59 -14.13 -2.83
CA PHE A 335 -8.79 -14.35 -3.64
C PHE A 335 -10.07 -14.21 -2.82
N VAL A 336 -10.13 -14.82 -1.63
CA VAL A 336 -11.27 -14.74 -0.72
C VAL A 336 -11.48 -13.32 -0.21
N GLN A 337 -10.40 -12.63 0.17
CA GLN A 337 -10.44 -11.21 0.56
C GLN A 337 -10.99 -10.32 -0.58
N SER A 338 -10.59 -10.60 -1.82
CA SER A 338 -11.09 -9.88 -3.00
C SER A 338 -12.58 -10.13 -3.24
N LEU A 339 -13.06 -11.35 -3.01
CA LEU A 339 -14.49 -11.67 -3.08
C LEU A 339 -15.30 -10.94 -2.00
N ILE A 340 -14.83 -10.92 -0.75
CA ILE A 340 -15.49 -10.20 0.35
C ILE A 340 -15.56 -8.71 0.02
N SER A 341 -14.45 -8.13 -0.44
CA SER A 341 -14.40 -6.73 -0.86
C SER A 341 -15.36 -6.45 -2.04
N GLY A 342 -15.43 -7.35 -3.01
CA GLY A 342 -16.37 -7.28 -4.13
C GLY A 342 -17.84 -7.32 -3.70
N ILE A 343 -18.20 -8.13 -2.70
CA ILE A 343 -19.54 -8.14 -2.08
C ILE A 343 -19.84 -6.76 -1.46
N GLY A 344 -18.87 -6.18 -0.75
CA GLY A 344 -18.99 -4.83 -0.18
C GLY A 344 -19.28 -3.77 -1.23
N ILE A 345 -18.59 -3.82 -2.37
CA ILE A 345 -18.82 -2.93 -3.52
C ILE A 345 -20.27 -3.10 -4.03
N VAL A 346 -20.74 -4.33 -4.30
CA VAL A 346 -22.12 -4.57 -4.77
C VAL A 346 -23.15 -3.97 -3.80
N LEU A 347 -22.97 -4.20 -2.50
CA LEU A 347 -23.90 -3.78 -1.45
C LEU A 347 -23.86 -2.28 -1.20
N THR A 348 -22.75 -1.62 -1.51
CA THR A 348 -22.60 -0.17 -1.39
C THR A 348 -23.58 0.56 -2.30
N VAL A 349 -23.84 0.04 -3.51
CA VAL A 349 -24.77 0.65 -4.47
C VAL A 349 -26.19 0.87 -3.91
N PRO A 350 -26.92 -0.17 -3.41
CA PRO A 350 -28.24 0.02 -2.84
C PRO A 350 -28.21 0.84 -1.54
N ILE A 351 -27.19 0.67 -0.68
CA ILE A 351 -27.04 1.41 0.59
C ILE A 351 -26.86 2.91 0.31
N ALA A 352 -25.94 3.28 -0.58
CA ALA A 352 -25.66 4.65 -0.98
C ALA A 352 -26.90 5.33 -1.56
N SER A 353 -27.61 4.63 -2.44
CA SER A 353 -28.82 5.11 -3.09
C SER A 353 -29.93 5.39 -2.09
N TRP A 354 -30.12 4.49 -1.12
CA TRP A 354 -31.11 4.64 -0.07
C TRP A 354 -30.76 5.79 0.90
N LEU A 355 -29.52 5.80 1.42
CA LEU A 355 -29.06 6.83 2.35
C LEU A 355 -29.08 8.23 1.70
N THR A 356 -28.71 8.35 0.43
CA THR A 356 -28.80 9.65 -0.26
C THR A 356 -30.24 10.16 -0.27
N GLY A 357 -31.20 9.32 -0.59
CA GLY A 357 -32.59 9.76 -0.69
C GLY A 357 -33.23 10.12 0.66
N VAL A 358 -32.78 9.48 1.74
CA VAL A 358 -33.19 9.84 3.12
C VAL A 358 -32.56 11.17 3.55
N PHE A 359 -31.23 11.32 3.41
CA PHE A 359 -30.49 12.45 3.95
C PHE A 359 -30.57 13.73 3.10
N PHE A 360 -30.79 13.60 1.78
CA PHE A 360 -30.97 14.71 0.85
C PHE A 360 -32.46 14.92 0.48
N LYS A 361 -33.38 14.54 1.38
CA LYS A 361 -34.80 14.85 1.26
C LYS A 361 -35.02 16.36 1.35
N ASN A 362 -35.68 16.94 0.35
CA ASN A 362 -35.99 18.37 0.34
C ASN A 362 -37.06 18.64 1.41
N LYS A 363 -36.80 19.56 2.35
CA LYS A 363 -37.85 20.16 3.17
C LYS A 363 -38.56 21.20 2.30
N GLY A 364 -39.72 20.85 1.76
CA GLY A 364 -40.65 21.80 1.15
C GLY A 364 -40.92 21.57 -0.34
N VAL A 365 -41.98 20.81 -0.63
CA VAL A 365 -43.14 21.28 -1.40
C VAL A 365 -44.35 20.63 -0.75
N PRO A 366 -45.34 21.39 -0.23
CA PRO A 366 -46.60 20.80 0.18
C PRO A 366 -47.24 20.18 -1.05
N THR A 367 -47.52 18.88 -1.00
CA THR A 367 -48.50 18.26 -1.90
C THR A 367 -49.85 18.86 -1.55
N ASN A 368 -50.19 20.00 -2.16
CA ASN A 368 -51.53 20.54 -2.13
C ASN A 368 -52.41 19.74 -3.09
N GLY A 369 -53.51 19.21 -2.56
CA GLY A 369 -54.75 18.91 -3.30
C GLY A 369 -54.75 17.61 -4.07
#